data_AF-A0A9P6DLU3-F1
#
_entry.id   AF-A0A9P6DLU3-F1
#
_cell.length_a   1.000
_cell.length_b   1.000
_cell.length_c   1.000
_cell.angle_alpha   90.00
_cell.angle_beta   90.00
_cell.angle_gamma   90.00
#
_symmetry.space_group_name_H-M   'P 1'
#
loop_
_entity.id
_entity.type
_entity.pdbx_description
1 polymer ?
#
loop_
_entity_poly.entity_id
_entity_poly.type
_entity_poly.pdbx_seq_one_letter_code
_entity_poly.pdbx_strand_id
1 'polypeptide(L)'
;MLAFSKCAAGALCSTSCERSFLAANENREKASTSAFADTGLMAMICHHDRVLSMVNITSAGEKQYYAVVLLEALFRELPTWWRAGILYDVGCNLHHSTVKWNLMPQISDRIEWGISVFHAFSHQWPCQCVYHPQKRDGFGLCKEFF
;
A
#
# COMPACT_ATOMS: atom_id res chain seq x y z
N MET A 1 16.29 -6.93 2.37
CA MET A 1 16.94 -8.25 2.26
C MET A 1 16.45 -8.90 0.97
N LEU A 2 17.35 -9.35 0.08
CA LEU A 2 17.09 -9.74 -1.32
C LEU A 2 16.89 -11.25 -1.51
N ALA A 3 15.93 -11.68 -2.35
CA ALA A 3 16.06 -12.70 -3.42
C ALA A 3 14.71 -12.91 -4.15
N PHE A 4 14.78 -13.25 -5.45
CA PHE A 4 13.69 -13.31 -6.43
C PHE A 4 12.97 -14.67 -6.49
N SER A 5 11.66 -14.67 -6.76
CA SER A 5 11.01 -15.66 -7.63
C SER A 5 9.71 -15.10 -8.22
N LYS A 6 9.58 -15.21 -9.54
CA LYS A 6 8.47 -14.68 -10.34
C LYS A 6 7.29 -15.66 -10.20
N CYS A 7 6.24 -15.28 -9.47
CA CYS A 7 4.99 -16.03 -9.44
C CYS A 7 3.83 -15.12 -9.85
N ALA A 8 3.29 -15.36 -11.05
CA ALA A 8 2.14 -14.65 -11.58
C ALA A 8 0.87 -15.02 -10.80
N ALA A 9 0.31 -14.08 -10.06
CA ALA A 9 -1.00 -14.24 -9.42
C ALA A 9 -1.77 -12.91 -9.46
N GLY A 10 -2.14 -12.48 -10.66
CA GLY A 10 -2.92 -11.26 -10.87
C GLY A 10 -4.19 -11.57 -11.65
N ALA A 11 -5.33 -11.72 -10.97
CA ALA A 11 -6.66 -11.34 -11.51
C ALA A 11 -7.81 -11.57 -10.52
N LEU A 12 -7.90 -12.72 -9.83
CA LEU A 12 -9.13 -13.05 -9.07
C LEU A 12 -9.22 -12.46 -7.65
N CYS A 13 -8.10 -12.04 -7.07
CA CYS A 13 -8.00 -11.78 -5.63
C CYS A 13 -8.46 -10.38 -5.18
N SER A 14 -8.38 -9.36 -6.04
CA SER A 14 -8.48 -7.95 -5.65
C SER A 14 -9.90 -7.42 -5.52
N THR A 15 -10.81 -7.80 -6.42
CA THR A 15 -12.14 -7.20 -6.52
C THR A 15 -13.03 -7.52 -5.30
N SER A 16 -12.88 -8.70 -4.70
CA SER A 16 -13.62 -9.05 -3.49
C SER A 16 -13.09 -8.33 -2.25
N CYS A 17 -11.77 -8.11 -2.15
CA CYS A 17 -11.19 -7.37 -1.02
C CYS A 17 -11.64 -5.91 -1.07
N GLU A 18 -11.61 -5.29 -2.25
CA GLU A 18 -12.14 -3.94 -2.47
C GLU A 18 -13.58 -3.75 -1.98
N ARG A 19 -14.47 -4.69 -2.31
CA ARG A 19 -15.86 -4.66 -1.82
C ARG A 19 -15.95 -4.80 -0.31
N SER A 20 -15.15 -5.67 0.31
CA SER A 20 -15.12 -5.82 1.77
C SER A 20 -14.63 -4.55 2.48
N PHE A 21 -13.63 -3.86 1.93
CA PHE A 21 -13.15 -2.58 2.49
C PHE A 21 -14.17 -1.46 2.35
N LEU A 22 -14.84 -1.36 1.19
CA LEU A 22 -15.90 -0.37 0.99
C LEU A 22 -17.06 -0.59 1.97
N ALA A 23 -17.50 -1.84 2.15
CA ALA A 23 -18.54 -2.20 3.11
C ALA A 23 -18.12 -1.95 4.57
N ALA A 24 -16.86 -2.19 4.92
CA ALA A 24 -16.38 -1.88 6.27
C ALA A 24 -16.32 -0.36 6.55
N ASN A 25 -16.10 0.46 5.51
CA ASN A 25 -15.96 1.91 5.65
C ASN A 25 -17.29 2.68 5.50
N GLU A 26 -18.35 2.05 4.98
CA GLU A 26 -19.66 2.70 4.81
C GLU A 26 -20.32 3.09 6.14
N ASN A 27 -19.92 2.43 7.24
CA ASN A 27 -20.43 2.65 8.59
C ASN A 27 -19.64 3.69 9.42
N ARG A 28 -18.60 4.35 8.86
CA ARG A 28 -17.88 5.42 9.55
C ARG A 28 -18.43 6.78 9.13
N GLU A 29 -19.04 7.50 10.07
CA GLU A 29 -19.35 8.92 9.88
C GLU A 29 -18.05 9.71 9.67
N LYS A 30 -17.91 10.33 8.50
CA LYS A 30 -16.78 11.21 8.20
C LYS A 30 -17.00 12.55 8.90
N ALA A 31 -16.02 13.01 9.66
CA ALA A 31 -16.05 14.31 10.32
C ALA A 31 -16.29 15.45 9.30
N SER A 32 -17.07 16.45 9.70
CA SER A 32 -17.36 17.64 8.90
C SER A 32 -16.09 18.41 8.55
N THR A 33 -15.71 18.41 7.27
CA THR A 33 -14.50 19.07 6.72
C THR A 33 -14.71 20.54 6.36
N SER A 34 -15.83 21.17 6.76
CA SER A 34 -16.22 22.52 6.29
C SER A 34 -15.37 23.68 6.83
N ALA A 35 -14.46 23.43 7.78
CA ALA A 35 -13.67 24.48 8.46
C ALA A 35 -12.16 24.46 8.13
N PHE A 36 -11.66 23.49 7.36
CA PHE A 36 -10.22 23.32 7.13
C PHE A 36 -9.90 23.12 5.64
N ALA A 37 -8.86 23.81 5.15
CA ALA A 37 -8.35 23.65 3.78
C ALA A 37 -7.69 22.27 3.56
N ASP A 38 -7.03 21.77 4.62
CA ASP A 38 -6.51 20.42 4.69
C ASP A 38 -7.36 19.60 5.66
N THR A 39 -7.84 18.46 5.20
CA THR A 39 -8.67 17.52 5.97
C THR A 39 -7.84 16.47 6.71
N GLY A 40 -6.53 16.43 6.47
CA GLY A 40 -5.58 15.54 7.12
C GLY A 40 -4.18 15.61 6.52
N LEU A 41 -3.26 14.84 7.10
CA LEU A 41 -1.89 14.64 6.62
C LEU A 41 -1.65 13.15 6.45
N MET A 42 -1.01 12.76 5.35
CA MET A 42 -0.45 11.43 5.19
C MET A 42 1.07 11.55 5.14
N ALA A 43 1.76 10.81 6.00
CA ALA A 43 3.20 10.82 6.10
C ALA A 43 3.77 9.42 5.83
N MET A 44 4.98 9.39 5.28
CA MET A 44 5.83 8.21 5.26
C MET A 44 6.91 8.40 6.31
N ILE A 45 7.02 7.45 7.24
CA ILE A 45 7.88 7.58 8.41
C ILE A 45 8.85 6.39 8.44
N CYS A 46 10.10 6.62 8.82
CA CYS A 46 11.01 5.50 9.05
C CYS A 46 10.76 4.86 10.43
N HIS A 47 11.30 3.66 10.66
CA HIS A 47 11.26 2.99 11.97
C HIS A 47 11.87 3.79 13.14
N HIS A 48 12.61 4.88 12.87
CA HIS A 48 13.16 5.78 13.88
C HIS A 48 12.26 6.99 14.16
N ASP A 49 10.99 6.93 13.75
CA ASP A 49 10.00 8.00 13.93
C ASP A 49 10.41 9.33 13.27
N ARG A 50 11.15 9.23 12.15
CA ARG A 50 11.50 10.39 11.31
C ARG A 50 10.65 10.40 10.06
N VAL A 51 10.02 11.55 9.81
CA VAL A 51 9.28 11.82 8.58
C VAL A 51 10.24 11.83 7.40
N LEU A 52 9.96 10.97 6.42
CA LEU A 52 10.68 10.93 5.13
C LEU A 52 9.99 11.83 4.10
N SER A 53 8.66 11.79 4.06
CA SER A 53 7.84 12.62 3.19
C SER A 53 6.43 12.77 3.76
N MET A 54 5.73 13.84 3.36
CA MET A 54 4.38 14.14 3.80
C MET A 54 3.58 14.77 2.67
N VAL A 55 2.28 14.50 2.64
CA VAL A 55 1.34 15.09 1.68
C VAL A 55 0.07 15.55 2.39
N ASN A 56 -0.44 16.70 1.97
CA ASN A 56 -1.67 17.26 2.50
C ASN A 56 -2.89 16.58 1.87
N ILE A 57 -3.85 16.19 2.71
CA ILE A 57 -5.12 15.63 2.27
C ILE A 57 -6.13 16.77 2.09
N THR A 58 -6.17 17.33 0.89
CA THR A 58 -7.05 18.47 0.54
C THR A 58 -8.47 18.08 0.13
N SER A 59 -8.77 16.80 -0.01
CA SER A 59 -10.09 16.32 -0.46
C SER A 59 -10.64 15.23 0.47
N ALA A 60 -11.97 15.13 0.56
CA ALA A 60 -12.61 14.22 1.48
C ALA A 60 -12.20 12.75 1.24
N GLY A 61 -11.61 12.15 2.28
CA GLY A 61 -11.25 10.74 2.36
C GLY A 61 -9.80 10.44 1.96
N GLU A 62 -9.27 9.39 2.57
CA GLU A 62 -7.97 8.82 2.23
C GLU A 62 -8.06 8.13 0.86
N LYS A 63 -7.43 8.73 -0.15
CA LYS A 63 -7.40 8.22 -1.51
C LYS A 63 -6.07 7.53 -1.81
N GLN A 64 -6.13 6.49 -2.64
CA GLN A 64 -4.95 5.68 -2.99
C GLN A 64 -3.81 6.49 -3.65
N TYR A 65 -4.12 7.60 -4.32
CA TYR A 65 -3.08 8.40 -4.98
C TYR A 65 -2.10 9.07 -4.01
N TYR A 66 -2.47 9.27 -2.73
CA TYR A 66 -1.54 9.80 -1.74
C TYR A 66 -0.40 8.80 -1.49
N ALA A 67 -0.74 7.52 -1.32
CA ALA A 67 0.24 6.44 -1.21
C ALA A 67 1.12 6.33 -2.46
N VAL A 68 0.53 6.45 -3.65
CA VAL A 68 1.27 6.45 -4.94
C VAL A 68 2.32 7.56 -4.97
N VAL A 69 1.92 8.80 -4.65
CA VAL A 69 2.84 9.95 -4.68
C VAL A 69 3.97 9.80 -3.66
N LEU A 70 3.67 9.29 -2.45
CA LEU A 70 4.70 9.06 -1.43
C LEU A 70 5.69 7.96 -1.86
N LEU A 71 5.21 6.89 -2.48
CA LEU A 71 6.09 5.85 -3.05
C LEU A 71 6.95 6.40 -4.18
N GLU A 72 6.39 7.17 -5.11
CA GLU A 72 7.19 7.80 -6.16
C GLU A 72 8.25 8.74 -5.59
N ALA A 73 7.90 9.54 -4.58
CA ALA A 73 8.85 10.42 -3.91
C ALA A 73 9.99 9.63 -3.26
N LEU A 74 9.68 8.52 -2.57
CA LEU A 74 10.70 7.64 -1.99
C LEU A 74 11.63 7.07 -3.07
N PHE A 75 11.08 6.50 -4.14
CA PHE A 75 11.87 5.83 -5.17
C PHE A 75 12.70 6.76 -6.05
N ARG A 76 12.42 8.08 -6.05
CA ARG A 76 13.31 9.10 -6.65
C ARG A 76 14.62 9.25 -5.88
N GLU A 77 14.57 9.08 -4.56
CA GLU A 77 15.75 9.18 -3.68
C GLU A 77 16.53 7.86 -3.58
N LEU A 78 15.90 6.74 -3.92
CA LEU A 78 16.54 5.42 -3.86
C LEU A 78 17.30 5.09 -5.16
N PRO A 79 18.49 4.46 -5.07
CA PRO A 79 19.24 4.01 -6.24
C PRO A 79 18.39 3.12 -7.17
N THR A 80 18.51 3.32 -8.49
CA THR A 80 17.66 2.67 -9.50
C THR A 80 17.70 1.13 -9.48
N TRP A 81 18.77 0.53 -8.95
CA TRP A 81 18.94 -0.91 -8.82
C TRP A 81 18.32 -1.49 -7.53
N TRP A 82 17.82 -0.65 -6.63
CA TRP A 82 17.14 -1.12 -5.42
C TRP A 82 15.74 -1.63 -5.72
N ARG A 83 15.41 -2.75 -5.06
CA ARG A 83 14.06 -3.29 -4.96
C ARG A 83 13.58 -3.15 -3.52
N ALA A 84 12.31 -2.80 -3.32
CA ALA A 84 11.73 -2.66 -1.98
C ALA A 84 10.44 -3.47 -1.86
N GLY A 85 10.26 -4.09 -0.69
CA GLY A 85 8.99 -4.67 -0.30
C GLY A 85 8.11 -3.63 0.39
N ILE A 86 6.88 -3.48 -0.06
CA ILE A 86 5.89 -2.56 0.51
C ILE A 86 4.83 -3.37 1.23
N LEU A 87 4.73 -3.19 2.55
CA LEU A 87 3.64 -3.70 3.38
C LEU A 87 2.64 -2.59 3.60
N TYR A 88 1.41 -2.77 3.09
CA TYR A 88 0.36 -1.78 3.23
C TYR A 88 -0.99 -2.46 3.49
N ASP A 89 -1.82 -1.90 4.34
CA ASP A 89 -3.07 -2.54 4.81
C ASP A 89 -4.02 -2.85 3.66
N VAL A 90 -4.03 -2.00 2.63
CA VAL A 90 -4.75 -2.21 1.37
C VAL A 90 -3.79 -2.43 0.20
N GLY A 91 -2.63 -3.04 0.47
CA GLY A 91 -1.56 -3.29 -0.49
C GLY A 91 -2.01 -4.11 -1.70
N CYS A 92 -2.91 -5.08 -1.52
CA CYS A 92 -3.48 -5.83 -2.65
C CYS A 92 -4.32 -4.96 -3.58
N ASN A 93 -5.07 -4.00 -3.03
CA ASN A 93 -5.89 -3.09 -3.82
C ASN A 93 -4.99 -2.09 -4.55
N LEU A 94 -3.98 -1.56 -3.85
CA LEU A 94 -3.03 -0.64 -4.45
C LEU A 94 -2.20 -1.30 -5.56
N HIS A 95 -1.74 -2.54 -5.35
CA HIS A 95 -1.08 -3.34 -6.39
C HIS A 95 -2.00 -3.54 -7.60
N HIS A 96 -3.25 -3.97 -7.38
CA HIS A 96 -4.21 -4.17 -8.45
C HIS A 96 -4.50 -2.87 -9.21
N SER A 97 -4.73 -1.75 -8.53
CA SER A 97 -4.90 -0.43 -9.16
C SER A 97 -3.67 -0.01 -9.95
N THR A 98 -2.47 -0.26 -9.43
CA THR A 98 -1.20 0.05 -10.10
C THR A 98 -1.05 -0.73 -11.40
N VAL A 99 -1.36 -2.03 -11.39
CA VAL A 99 -1.32 -2.87 -12.60
C VAL A 99 -2.42 -2.48 -13.59
N LYS A 100 -3.65 -2.28 -13.11
CA LYS A 100 -4.82 -1.98 -13.95
C LYS A 100 -4.70 -0.64 -14.67
N TRP A 101 -4.22 0.38 -13.96
CA TRP A 101 -4.18 1.77 -14.47
C TRP A 101 -2.77 2.25 -14.80
N ASN A 102 -1.76 1.38 -14.67
CA ASN A 102 -0.36 1.70 -14.89
C ASN A 102 0.09 2.96 -14.12
N LEU A 103 -0.20 3.00 -12.82
CA LEU A 103 -0.06 4.23 -12.00
C LEU A 103 1.40 4.66 -11.78
N MET A 104 2.35 3.72 -11.76
CA MET A 104 3.76 3.99 -11.41
C MET A 104 4.70 3.16 -12.29
N PRO A 105 4.69 3.33 -13.63
CA PRO A 105 5.37 2.45 -14.57
C PRO A 105 6.88 2.37 -14.31
N GLN A 106 7.49 3.48 -13.90
CA GLN A 106 8.95 3.62 -13.72
C GLN A 106 9.52 2.84 -12.52
N ILE A 107 8.67 2.45 -11.58
CA ILE A 107 9.09 1.79 -10.32
C ILE A 107 8.35 0.49 -10.06
N SER A 108 7.35 0.16 -10.88
CA SER A 108 6.47 -1.00 -10.69
C SER A 108 7.23 -2.33 -10.64
N ASP A 109 8.33 -2.46 -11.39
CA ASP A 109 9.20 -3.61 -11.44
C ASP A 109 10.12 -3.74 -10.22
N ARG A 110 10.33 -2.63 -9.49
CA ARG A 110 11.18 -2.53 -8.30
C ARG A 110 10.40 -2.76 -6.99
N ILE A 111 9.08 -2.88 -7.06
CA ILE A 111 8.23 -3.05 -5.89
C ILE A 111 7.77 -4.49 -5.75
N GLU A 112 7.95 -5.05 -4.56
CA GLU A 112 7.29 -6.28 -4.12
C GLU A 112 6.13 -5.91 -3.19
N TRP A 113 4.93 -6.45 -3.43
CA TRP A 113 3.74 -6.08 -2.67
C TRP A 113 3.38 -7.09 -1.60
N GLY A 114 3.07 -6.60 -0.40
CA GLY A 114 2.51 -7.39 0.70
C GLY A 114 1.50 -6.59 1.53
N ILE A 115 0.85 -7.28 2.45
CA ILE A 115 -0.07 -6.68 3.42
C ILE A 115 0.54 -6.79 4.81
N SER A 116 0.37 -5.79 5.66
CA SER A 116 0.76 -5.87 7.08
C SER A 116 0.25 -7.18 7.71
N VAL A 117 1.07 -7.84 8.53
CA VAL A 117 0.67 -9.08 9.22
C VAL A 117 -0.61 -8.89 10.03
N PHE A 118 -0.79 -7.72 10.63
CA PHE A 118 -1.96 -7.41 11.46
C PHE A 118 -3.24 -7.27 10.65
N HIS A 119 -3.12 -6.90 9.38
CA HIS A 119 -4.26 -6.73 8.48
C HIS A 119 -4.46 -7.89 7.52
N ALA A 120 -3.47 -8.76 7.32
CA ALA A 120 -3.51 -9.83 6.32
C ALA A 120 -4.76 -10.72 6.48
N PHE A 121 -5.10 -11.11 7.72
CA PHE A 121 -6.27 -11.95 8.00
C PHE A 121 -7.62 -11.27 7.80
N SER A 122 -7.67 -9.93 7.71
CA SER A 122 -8.88 -9.17 7.38
C SER A 122 -9.19 -9.19 5.88
N HIS A 123 -8.30 -9.73 5.05
CA HIS A 123 -8.54 -9.91 3.61
C HIS A 123 -9.08 -11.30 3.29
N GLN A 124 -9.61 -11.46 2.07
CA GLN A 124 -10.10 -12.73 1.57
C GLN A 124 -8.99 -13.79 1.50
N TRP A 125 -9.34 -15.07 1.64
CA TRP A 125 -8.37 -16.18 1.65
C TRP A 125 -7.36 -16.15 0.49
N PRO A 126 -7.73 -15.87 -0.77
CA PRO A 126 -6.76 -15.76 -1.86
C PRO A 126 -5.71 -14.65 -1.61
N CYS A 127 -6.12 -13.57 -0.96
CA CYS A 127 -5.26 -12.43 -0.63
C CYS A 127 -4.25 -12.81 0.45
N GLN A 128 -4.70 -13.56 1.45
CA GLN A 128 -3.85 -14.14 2.48
C GLN A 128 -2.84 -15.14 1.92
N CYS A 129 -3.11 -15.77 0.78
CA CYS A 129 -2.16 -16.67 0.13
C CYS A 129 -1.10 -15.91 -0.67
N VAL A 130 -1.50 -14.84 -1.35
CA VAL A 130 -0.63 -14.10 -2.26
C VAL A 130 0.17 -12.99 -1.56
N TYR A 131 -0.44 -12.23 -0.65
CA TYR A 131 0.13 -11.00 -0.10
C TYR A 131 0.60 -11.10 1.35
N HIS A 132 0.40 -12.24 2.01
CA HIS A 132 0.86 -12.42 3.38
C HIS A 132 2.39 -12.45 3.42
N PRO A 133 3.06 -11.61 4.23
CA PRO A 133 4.51 -11.41 4.16
C PRO A 133 5.29 -12.67 4.55
N GLN A 134 4.79 -13.47 5.49
CA GLN A 134 5.40 -14.77 5.83
C GLN A 134 5.30 -15.83 4.73
N LYS A 135 4.53 -15.57 3.66
CA LYS A 135 4.40 -16.47 2.49
C LYS A 135 5.11 -15.89 1.26
N ARG A 136 5.80 -14.76 1.40
CA ARG A 136 6.53 -14.09 0.31
C ARG A 136 8.00 -13.96 0.65
N ASP A 137 8.84 -14.24 -0.33
CA ASP A 137 10.26 -14.01 -0.23
C ASP A 137 10.56 -12.50 -0.11
N GLY A 138 11.62 -12.15 0.62
CA GLY A 138 12.09 -10.77 0.77
C GLY A 138 11.49 -9.98 1.93
N PHE A 139 10.38 -10.43 2.54
CA PHE A 139 9.78 -9.76 3.71
C PHE A 139 10.26 -10.32 5.07
N GLY A 140 10.77 -11.56 5.11
CA GLY A 140 11.28 -12.16 6.34
C GLY A 140 10.24 -12.14 7.48
N LEU A 141 10.63 -11.63 8.65
CA LEU A 141 9.76 -11.47 9.82
C LEU A 141 9.16 -10.06 9.95
N CYS A 142 9.30 -9.21 8.92
CA CYS A 142 8.73 -7.86 8.94
C CYS A 142 7.21 -7.94 9.07
N LYS A 143 6.67 -7.21 10.05
CA LYS A 143 5.24 -7.22 10.34
C LYS A 143 4.51 -6.05 9.72
N GLU A 144 5.15 -4.88 9.67
CA GLU A 144 4.57 -3.60 9.24
C GLU A 144 5.62 -2.69 8.59
N PHE A 145 5.14 -1.77 7.75
CA PHE A 145 5.87 -0.59 7.30
C PHE A 145 5.25 0.62 8.04
N PHE A 146 6.07 1.56 8.51
CA PHE A 146 5.62 2.85 9.06
C PHE A 146 5.64 3.94 7.96
#